data_AF-A0A9X2Y1R5-F1
#
_entry.id   AF-A0A9X2Y1R5-F1
#
_cell.length_a   1.000
_cell.length_b   1.000
_cell.length_c   1.000
_cell.angle_alpha   90.00
_cell.angle_beta   90.00
_cell.angle_gamma   90.00
#
_symmetry.space_group_name_H-M   'P 1'
#
loop_
_entity.id
_entity.type
_entity.pdbx_description
1 polymer ?
#
loop_
_entity_poly.entity_id
_entity_poly.type
_entity_poly.pdbx_seq_one_letter_code
_entity_poly.pdbx_strand_id
1 'polypeptide(L)'
;MSTTWKDIVKDWEKVPVEAYKFLFSQAKDRYDEFMSESESITNKAITLTTITVAAISGFVSYKFTASPNKGFVVLLTFLFLGDLFCLGKLLFPKRITQRGSPPNEIFIDYLDNNELEEDDKTKLVYYHELKRYQENMDMMEKRNSVRHWFYGIALCLTIIATVITAGIILSTIYHP
;
A
#
# COMPACT_ATOMS: atom_id res chain seq x y z
N MET A 1 3.82 -16.51 -13.02
CA MET A 1 4.68 -17.63 -12.60
C MET A 1 5.62 -17.06 -11.56
N SER A 2 5.47 -17.42 -10.28
CA SER A 2 6.40 -16.99 -9.23
C SER A 2 7.62 -17.91 -9.28
N THR A 3 8.73 -17.43 -9.84
CA THR A 3 10.03 -18.07 -9.67
C THR A 3 10.38 -18.00 -8.20
N THR A 4 10.30 -19.12 -7.50
CA THR A 4 10.76 -19.26 -6.12
C THR A 4 12.28 -19.07 -6.08
N TRP A 5 12.83 -18.45 -5.04
CA TRP A 5 14.29 -18.34 -4.82
C TRP A 5 15.00 -19.72 -4.91
N LYS A 6 14.30 -20.82 -4.67
CA LYS A 6 14.86 -22.17 -4.92
C LYS A 6 15.38 -22.40 -6.35
N ASP A 7 14.94 -21.62 -7.32
CA ASP A 7 15.26 -21.81 -8.75
C ASP A 7 16.44 -20.94 -9.24
N ILE A 8 16.89 -19.95 -8.47
CA ILE A 8 17.85 -18.93 -8.97
C ILE A 8 19.31 -19.30 -8.64
N VAL A 9 19.61 -20.02 -7.56
CA VAL A 9 20.97 -20.52 -7.27
C VAL A 9 20.89 -21.96 -6.76
N LYS A 10 21.15 -22.93 -7.64
CA LYS A 10 21.22 -24.37 -7.28
C LYS A 10 22.37 -24.68 -6.29
N ASP A 11 23.47 -23.93 -6.37
CA ASP A 11 24.68 -24.12 -5.57
C ASP A 11 24.97 -22.86 -4.73
N TRP A 12 24.12 -22.56 -3.76
CA TRP A 12 24.18 -21.34 -2.95
C TRP A 12 25.51 -21.19 -2.19
N GLU A 13 26.13 -22.31 -1.81
CA GLU A 13 27.42 -22.38 -1.08
C GLU A 13 28.61 -21.89 -1.93
N LYS A 14 28.52 -22.02 -3.26
CA LYS A 14 29.59 -21.65 -4.20
C LYS A 14 29.60 -20.17 -4.54
N VAL A 15 28.59 -19.42 -4.10
CA VAL A 15 28.49 -17.99 -4.35
C VAL A 15 29.38 -17.24 -3.35
N PRO A 16 30.25 -16.32 -3.81
CA PRO A 16 31.10 -15.54 -2.91
C PRO A 16 30.26 -14.64 -2.00
N VAL A 17 30.71 -14.40 -0.78
CA VAL A 17 30.01 -13.55 0.19
C VAL A 17 29.78 -12.14 -0.35
N GLU A 18 30.67 -11.62 -1.19
CA GLU A 18 30.52 -10.31 -1.85
C GLU A 18 29.26 -10.26 -2.73
N ALA A 19 28.93 -11.35 -3.43
CA ALA A 19 27.72 -11.42 -4.23
C ALA A 19 26.46 -11.45 -3.35
N TYR A 20 26.50 -12.14 -2.20
CA TYR A 20 25.42 -12.08 -1.21
C TYR A 20 25.21 -10.67 -0.65
N LYS A 21 26.29 -9.96 -0.30
CA LYS A 21 26.24 -8.56 0.15
C LYS A 21 25.64 -7.65 -0.91
N PHE A 22 26.03 -7.82 -2.17
CA PHE A 22 25.48 -7.07 -3.29
C PHE A 22 23.99 -7.37 -3.50
N LEU A 23 23.59 -8.64 -3.51
CA LEU A 23 22.19 -9.02 -3.63
C LEU A 23 21.36 -8.46 -2.47
N PHE A 24 21.91 -8.49 -1.25
CA PHE A 24 21.23 -7.98 -0.06
C PHE A 24 21.02 -6.46 -0.15
N SER A 25 21.99 -5.70 -0.66
CA SER A 25 21.81 -4.25 -0.86
C SER A 25 20.73 -3.97 -1.90
N GLN A 26 20.74 -4.68 -3.05
CA GLN A 26 19.70 -4.54 -4.08
C GLN A 26 18.31 -4.93 -3.56
N ALA A 27 18.21 -6.01 -2.79
CA ALA A 27 16.95 -6.46 -2.20
C ALA A 27 16.39 -5.43 -1.20
N LYS A 28 17.27 -4.82 -0.39
CA LYS A 28 16.89 -3.75 0.53
C LYS A 28 16.39 -2.51 -0.22
N ASP A 29 17.14 -2.03 -1.21
CA ASP A 29 16.76 -0.87 -2.01
C ASP A 29 15.40 -1.10 -2.68
N ARG A 30 15.21 -2.28 -3.27
CA ARG A 30 13.94 -2.65 -3.90
C ARG A 30 12.79 -2.75 -2.89
N TYR A 31 13.01 -3.29 -1.70
CA TYR A 31 12.00 -3.32 -0.65
C TYR A 31 11.62 -1.92 -0.17
N ASP A 32 12.61 -1.01 -0.04
CA ASP A 32 12.38 0.38 0.31
C ASP A 32 11.53 1.10 -0.77
N GLU A 33 11.70 0.78 -2.06
CA GLU A 33 10.82 1.27 -3.12
C GLU A 33 9.36 0.83 -2.90
N PHE A 34 9.10 -0.45 -2.61
CA PHE A 34 7.74 -0.95 -2.32
C PHE A 34 7.11 -0.28 -1.09
N MET A 35 7.91 0.01 -0.06
CA MET A 35 7.47 0.78 1.10
C MET A 35 7.11 2.22 0.74
N SER A 36 7.94 2.88 -0.07
CA SER A 36 7.72 4.25 -0.51
C SER A 36 6.45 4.39 -1.36
N GLU A 37 6.17 3.40 -2.21
CA GLU A 37 4.95 3.35 -3.01
C GLU A 37 3.71 3.20 -2.11
N SER A 38 3.80 2.31 -1.12
CA SER A 38 2.74 2.09 -0.13
C SER A 38 2.43 3.37 0.66
N GLU A 39 3.46 4.14 1.03
CA GLU A 39 3.31 5.46 1.67
C GLU A 39 2.72 6.50 0.71
N SER A 40 3.16 6.52 -0.55
CA SER A 40 2.62 7.39 -1.59
C SER A 40 1.12 7.20 -1.79
N ILE A 41 0.63 5.96 -1.83
CA ILE A 41 -0.81 5.65 -1.92
C ILE A 41 -1.56 6.21 -0.70
N THR A 42 -1.01 6.04 0.51
CA THR A 42 -1.61 6.59 1.73
C THR A 42 -1.71 8.11 1.66
N ASN A 43 -0.63 8.80 1.28
CA ASN A 43 -0.59 10.25 1.17
C ASN A 43 -1.60 10.78 0.14
N LYS A 44 -1.70 10.11 -1.02
CA LYS A 44 -2.72 10.43 -2.03
C LYS A 44 -4.14 10.21 -1.50
N ALA A 45 -4.37 9.15 -0.73
CA ALA A 45 -5.67 8.87 -0.11
C ALA A 45 -6.06 9.91 0.96
N ILE A 46 -5.09 10.45 1.71
CA ILE A 46 -5.31 11.57 2.63
C ILE A 46 -5.80 12.80 1.85
N THR A 47 -5.14 13.13 0.74
CA THR A 47 -5.58 14.24 -0.14
C THR A 47 -6.99 14.03 -0.67
N LEU A 48 -7.32 12.83 -1.17
CA LEU A 48 -8.68 12.51 -1.61
C LEU A 48 -9.69 12.65 -0.47
N THR A 49 -9.35 12.19 0.73
CA THR A 49 -10.21 12.32 1.92
C THR A 49 -10.55 13.78 2.21
N THR A 50 -9.56 14.68 2.13
CA THR A 50 -9.79 16.12 2.30
C THR A 50 -10.76 16.67 1.26
N ILE A 51 -10.62 16.27 -0.01
CA ILE A 51 -11.52 16.68 -1.10
C ILE A 51 -12.94 16.14 -0.85
N THR A 52 -13.07 14.87 -0.46
CA THR A 52 -14.35 14.23 -0.15
C THR A 52 -15.05 14.93 1.02
N VAL A 53 -14.32 15.27 2.09
CA VAL A 53 -14.89 16.02 3.23
C VAL A 53 -15.37 17.41 2.82
N ALA A 54 -14.64 18.11 1.96
CA ALA A 54 -15.05 19.40 1.42
C ALA A 54 -16.32 19.27 0.57
N ALA A 55 -16.40 18.26 -0.30
CA ALA A 55 -17.58 17.97 -1.11
C ALA A 55 -18.80 17.61 -0.25
N ILE A 56 -18.63 16.77 0.77
CA ILE A 56 -19.71 16.45 1.74
C ILE A 56 -20.20 17.71 2.43
N SER A 57 -19.30 18.59 2.86
CA SER A 57 -19.66 19.85 3.52
C SER A 57 -20.51 20.75 2.60
N GLY A 58 -20.12 20.86 1.32
CA GLY A 58 -20.91 21.57 0.31
C GLY A 58 -22.28 20.95 0.08
N PHE A 59 -22.35 19.62 0.00
CA PHE A 59 -23.61 18.90 -0.16
C PHE A 59 -24.56 19.07 1.03
N VAL A 60 -24.04 19.01 2.27
CA VAL A 60 -24.83 19.24 3.48
C VAL A 60 -25.40 20.66 3.49
N SER A 61 -24.58 21.66 3.15
CA SER A 61 -25.03 23.05 3.03
C SER A 61 -26.19 23.20 2.04
N TYR A 62 -26.07 22.61 0.85
CA TYR A 62 -27.15 22.59 -0.16
C TYR A 62 -28.46 21.98 0.37
N LYS A 63 -28.39 20.87 1.12
CA LYS A 63 -29.57 20.23 1.70
C LYS A 63 -30.31 21.14 2.69
N PHE A 64 -29.60 22.01 3.41
CA PHE A 64 -30.20 22.93 4.37
C PHE A 64 -30.76 24.20 3.73
N THR A 65 -30.21 24.64 2.60
CA THR A 65 -30.60 25.89 1.94
C THR A 65 -31.63 25.71 0.82
N ALA A 66 -31.68 24.55 0.18
CA ALA A 66 -32.61 24.23 -0.88
C ALA A 66 -33.62 23.14 -0.47
N SER A 67 -34.67 22.94 -1.26
CA SER A 67 -35.57 21.78 -1.19
C SER A 67 -35.18 20.73 -2.24
N PRO A 68 -34.11 19.93 -2.01
CA PRO A 68 -33.55 19.07 -3.04
C PRO A 68 -34.48 17.90 -3.40
N ASN A 69 -34.37 17.46 -4.64
CA ASN A 69 -35.01 16.22 -5.07
C ASN A 69 -34.43 15.03 -4.29
N LYS A 70 -35.31 14.27 -3.63
CA LYS A 70 -34.96 13.11 -2.79
C LYS A 70 -34.11 12.06 -3.52
N GLY A 71 -34.33 11.85 -4.82
CA GLY A 71 -33.55 10.89 -5.61
C GLY A 71 -32.06 11.25 -5.69
N PHE A 72 -31.75 12.53 -5.87
CA PHE A 72 -30.37 13.02 -5.91
C PHE A 72 -29.68 12.92 -4.54
N VAL A 73 -30.42 13.23 -3.47
CA VAL A 73 -29.91 13.10 -2.09
C VAL A 73 -29.49 11.65 -1.81
N VAL A 74 -30.33 10.69 -2.20
CA VAL A 74 -30.04 9.26 -2.03
C VAL A 74 -28.81 8.85 -2.84
N LEU A 75 -28.73 9.24 -4.12
CA LEU A 75 -27.60 8.94 -5.00
C LEU A 75 -26.27 9.46 -4.42
N LEU A 76 -26.21 10.74 -4.06
CA LEU A 76 -24.99 11.35 -3.50
C LEU A 76 -24.60 10.72 -2.17
N THR A 77 -25.57 10.36 -1.32
CA THR A 77 -25.29 9.67 -0.06
C THR A 77 -24.62 8.32 -0.33
N PHE A 78 -25.11 7.52 -1.27
CA PHE A 78 -24.48 6.25 -1.63
C PHE A 78 -23.09 6.44 -2.25
N LEU A 79 -22.91 7.46 -3.10
CA LEU A 79 -21.59 7.79 -3.66
C LEU A 79 -20.58 8.13 -2.57
N PHE A 80 -20.94 9.00 -1.62
CA PHE A 80 -20.05 9.38 -0.52
C PHE A 80 -19.77 8.21 0.42
N LEU A 81 -20.76 7.36 0.73
CA LEU A 81 -20.53 6.17 1.56
C LEU A 81 -19.58 5.18 0.88
N GLY A 82 -19.74 4.97 -0.44
CA GLY A 82 -18.84 4.13 -1.23
C GLY A 82 -17.42 4.69 -1.25
N ASP A 83 -17.29 6.01 -1.44
CA ASP A 83 -15.99 6.69 -1.46
C ASP A 83 -15.29 6.59 -0.09
N LEU A 84 -16.00 6.92 1.00
CA LEU A 84 -15.47 6.81 2.37
C LEU A 84 -15.09 5.37 2.73
N PHE A 85 -15.82 4.37 2.25
CA PHE A 85 -15.43 2.97 2.43
C PHE A 85 -14.10 2.65 1.73
N CYS A 86 -13.92 3.09 0.49
CA CYS A 86 -12.68 2.89 -0.25
C CYS A 86 -11.51 3.62 0.42
N LEU A 87 -11.70 4.89 0.80
CA LEU A 87 -10.70 5.68 1.51
C LEU A 87 -10.33 5.05 2.86
N GLY A 88 -11.30 4.54 3.62
CA GLY A 88 -11.03 3.81 4.87
C GLY A 88 -10.14 2.59 4.67
N LYS A 89 -10.31 1.83 3.57
CA LYS A 89 -9.41 0.72 3.22
C LYS A 89 -8.00 1.18 2.85
N LEU A 90 -7.85 2.36 2.27
CA LEU A 90 -6.57 2.92 1.86
C LEU A 90 -5.78 3.48 3.05
N LEU A 91 -6.46 4.15 3.99
CA LEU A 91 -5.85 4.81 5.15
C LEU A 91 -5.48 3.85 6.29
N PHE A 92 -6.23 2.76 6.45
CA PHE A 92 -5.99 1.78 7.51
C PHE A 92 -5.54 0.43 6.93
N PRO A 93 -4.30 0.33 6.42
CA PRO A 93 -3.77 -0.94 5.95
C PRO A 93 -3.69 -1.92 7.12
N LYS A 94 -4.32 -3.10 6.97
CA LYS A 94 -4.47 -4.07 8.07
C LYS A 94 -3.15 -4.61 8.64
N ARG A 95 -2.03 -4.55 7.90
CA ARG A 95 -0.71 -5.05 8.32
C ARG A 95 0.40 -4.31 7.57
N ILE A 96 1.25 -3.59 8.28
CA ILE A 96 2.51 -3.04 7.77
C ILE A 96 3.58 -4.10 8.02
N THR A 97 4.31 -4.53 6.99
CA THR A 97 5.50 -5.37 7.20
C THR A 97 6.59 -4.48 7.78
N GLN A 98 7.24 -4.95 8.84
CA GLN A 98 8.30 -4.20 9.50
C GLN A 98 9.54 -4.13 8.60
N ARG A 99 10.38 -3.12 8.83
CA ARG A 99 11.67 -3.02 8.17
C ARG A 99 12.69 -3.86 8.92
N GLY A 100 13.43 -4.68 8.19
CA GLY A 100 14.41 -5.60 8.75
C GLY A 100 13.77 -6.77 9.51
N SER A 101 14.63 -7.68 9.94
CA SER A 101 14.26 -8.86 10.71
C SER A 101 14.70 -8.66 12.17
N PRO A 102 13.91 -9.09 13.16
CA PRO A 102 14.31 -8.93 14.55
C PRO A 102 15.49 -9.86 14.90
N PRO A 103 16.29 -9.54 15.94
CA PRO A 103 17.50 -10.32 16.24
C PRO A 103 17.24 -11.79 16.52
N ASN A 104 16.17 -12.15 17.24
CA ASN A 104 15.77 -13.54 17.50
C ASN A 104 15.44 -14.35 16.23
N GLU A 105 15.22 -13.65 15.13
CA GLU A 105 14.91 -14.21 13.83
C GLU A 105 16.15 -14.30 12.93
N ILE A 106 17.23 -13.57 13.25
CA ILE A 106 18.53 -13.57 12.55
C ILE A 106 19.53 -14.47 13.26
N PHE A 107 19.54 -14.43 14.60
CA PHE A 107 20.36 -15.24 15.47
C PHE A 107 19.60 -16.53 15.81
N ILE A 108 19.61 -17.47 14.87
CA ILE A 108 19.05 -18.82 15.04
C ILE A 108 20.20 -19.80 15.30
N ASP A 109 19.88 -20.99 15.81
CA ASP A 109 20.78 -22.09 16.19
C ASP A 109 21.90 -22.42 15.18
N TYR A 110 21.78 -22.00 13.91
CA TYR A 110 22.84 -22.17 12.90
C TYR A 110 24.10 -21.34 13.16
N LEU A 111 24.02 -20.21 13.88
CA LEU A 111 25.21 -19.44 14.24
C LEU A 111 26.02 -20.13 15.35
N ASP A 112 25.34 -20.89 16.21
CA ASP A 112 25.93 -21.67 17.30
C ASP A 112 26.46 -23.04 16.82
N ASN A 113 26.25 -23.39 15.55
CA ASN A 113 26.78 -24.63 14.98
C ASN A 113 28.30 -24.53 14.76
N ASN A 114 29.08 -25.25 15.55
CA ASN A 114 30.55 -25.28 15.45
C ASN A 114 31.07 -26.07 14.24
N GLU A 115 30.21 -26.79 13.51
CA GLU A 115 30.59 -27.57 12.32
C GLU A 115 30.70 -26.72 11.04
N LEU A 116 30.19 -25.48 11.07
CA LEU A 116 30.26 -24.55 9.94
C LEU A 116 31.42 -23.56 10.08
N GLU A 117 32.14 -23.32 8.99
CA GLU A 117 33.11 -22.22 8.92
C GLU A 117 32.41 -20.85 8.99
N GLU A 118 33.10 -19.82 9.48
CA GLU A 118 32.51 -18.48 9.62
C GLU A 118 31.99 -17.88 8.31
N ASP A 119 32.64 -18.19 7.18
CA ASP A 119 32.22 -17.74 5.86
C ASP A 119 30.85 -18.33 5.48
N ASP A 120 30.65 -19.62 5.75
CA ASP A 120 29.40 -20.32 5.45
C ASP A 120 28.28 -19.91 6.39
N LYS A 121 28.57 -19.65 7.67
CA LYS A 121 27.62 -19.02 8.61
C LYS A 121 27.14 -17.67 8.07
N THR A 122 28.07 -16.86 7.56
CA THR A 122 27.77 -15.55 7.00
C THR A 122 26.91 -15.66 5.74
N LYS A 123 27.25 -16.55 4.80
CA LYS A 123 26.42 -16.81 3.60
C LYS A 123 25.00 -17.24 3.97
N LEU A 124 24.87 -18.11 4.98
CA LEU A 124 23.58 -18.64 5.41
C LEU A 124 22.68 -17.54 5.99
N VAL A 125 23.23 -16.63 6.79
CA VAL A 125 22.51 -15.43 7.26
C VAL A 125 21.99 -14.61 6.08
N TYR A 126 22.85 -14.28 5.11
CA TYR A 126 22.43 -13.52 3.93
C TYR A 126 21.39 -14.25 3.10
N TYR A 127 21.53 -15.56 2.93
CA TYR A 127 20.57 -16.39 2.22
C TYR A 127 19.18 -16.34 2.86
N HIS A 128 19.09 -16.52 4.18
CA HIS A 128 17.83 -16.46 4.90
C HIS A 128 17.19 -15.08 4.85
N GLU A 129 17.99 -14.02 4.99
CA GLU A 129 17.48 -12.66 4.88
C GLU A 129 17.01 -12.31 3.46
N LEU A 130 17.76 -12.71 2.43
CA LEU A 130 17.34 -12.53 1.03
C LEU A 130 16.01 -13.23 0.74
N LYS A 131 15.81 -14.42 1.29
CA LYS A 131 14.55 -15.15 1.18
C LYS A 131 13.41 -14.39 1.85
N ARG A 132 13.62 -13.85 3.06
CA ARG A 132 12.64 -13.02 3.75
C ARG A 132 12.30 -11.74 3.00
N TYR A 133 13.31 -11.05 2.47
CA TYR A 133 13.09 -9.88 1.64
C TYR A 133 12.20 -10.21 0.45
N GLN A 134 12.46 -11.33 -0.25
CA GLN A 134 11.60 -11.77 -1.35
C GLN A 134 10.16 -12.05 -0.89
N GLU A 135 9.97 -12.81 0.19
CA GLU A 135 8.63 -13.09 0.73
C GLU A 135 7.89 -11.81 1.13
N ASN A 136 8.59 -10.84 1.74
CA ASN A 136 8.05 -9.54 2.10
C ASN A 136 7.71 -8.68 0.88
N MET A 137 8.55 -8.69 -0.16
CA MET A 137 8.31 -8.01 -1.43
C MET A 137 7.08 -8.59 -2.13
N ASP A 138 6.96 -9.91 -2.24
CA ASP A 138 5.80 -10.58 -2.86
C ASP A 138 4.50 -10.25 -2.12
N MET A 139 4.53 -10.26 -0.78
CA MET A 139 3.41 -9.85 0.05
C MET A 139 3.04 -8.38 -0.17
N MET A 140 4.03 -7.51 -0.33
CA MET A 140 3.82 -6.07 -0.53
C MET A 140 3.30 -5.76 -1.92
N GLU A 141 3.83 -6.37 -2.97
CA GLU A 141 3.33 -6.23 -4.33
C GLU A 141 1.86 -6.62 -4.43
N LYS A 142 1.47 -7.76 -3.83
CA LYS A 142 0.07 -8.20 -3.81
C LYS A 142 -0.83 -7.24 -3.02
N ARG A 143 -0.32 -6.58 -1.98
CA ARG A 143 -1.09 -5.60 -1.20
C ARG A 143 -1.19 -4.27 -1.93
N ASN A 144 -0.09 -3.75 -2.46
CA ASN A 144 -0.04 -2.49 -3.20
C ASN A 144 -0.91 -2.56 -4.45
N SER A 145 -0.92 -3.69 -5.17
CA SER A 145 -1.83 -3.88 -6.33
C SER A 145 -3.31 -3.78 -5.95
N VAL A 146 -3.73 -4.41 -4.84
CA VAL A 146 -5.11 -4.28 -4.33
C VAL A 146 -5.40 -2.83 -3.89
N ARG A 147 -4.45 -2.18 -3.22
CA ARG A 147 -4.60 -0.76 -2.81
C ARG A 147 -4.69 0.17 -4.02
N HIS A 148 -3.92 -0.06 -5.08
CA HIS A 148 -4.02 0.68 -6.33
C HIS A 148 -5.40 0.55 -6.97
N TRP A 149 -5.98 -0.65 -6.95
CA TRP A 149 -7.34 -0.84 -7.45
C TRP A 149 -8.38 -0.04 -6.63
N PHE A 150 -8.31 -0.11 -5.30
CA PHE A 150 -9.17 0.71 -4.43
C PHE A 150 -8.94 2.21 -4.62
N TYR A 151 -7.70 2.64 -4.83
CA TYR A 151 -7.35 4.02 -5.12
C TYR A 151 -7.98 4.51 -6.42
N GLY A 152 -7.94 3.70 -7.48
CA GLY A 152 -8.59 4.02 -8.76
C GLY A 152 -10.11 4.20 -8.60
N ILE A 153 -10.75 3.33 -7.82
CA ILE A 153 -12.19 3.44 -7.53
C ILE A 153 -12.48 4.71 -6.72
N ALA A 154 -11.74 4.95 -5.63
CA ALA A 154 -11.90 6.14 -4.80
C ALA A 154 -11.74 7.41 -5.63
N LEU A 155 -10.70 7.50 -6.46
CA LEU A 155 -10.47 8.65 -7.34
C LEU A 155 -11.68 8.93 -8.24
N CYS A 156 -12.22 7.91 -8.90
CA CYS A 156 -13.40 8.04 -9.75
C CYS A 156 -14.63 8.50 -8.95
N LEU A 157 -14.87 7.90 -7.78
CA LEU A 157 -15.99 8.25 -6.91
C LEU A 157 -15.88 9.68 -6.40
N THR A 158 -14.70 10.09 -5.92
CA THR A 158 -14.42 11.47 -5.48
C THR A 158 -14.68 12.45 -6.61
N ILE A 159 -14.13 12.23 -7.82
CA ILE A 159 -14.34 13.13 -8.96
C ILE A 159 -15.82 13.27 -9.30
N ILE A 160 -16.54 12.15 -9.43
CA ILE A 160 -17.97 12.16 -9.76
C ILE A 160 -18.76 12.91 -8.67
N ALA A 161 -18.51 12.60 -7.40
CA ALA A 161 -19.20 13.24 -6.29
C ALA A 161 -18.91 14.75 -6.22
N THR A 162 -17.66 15.18 -6.42
CA THR A 162 -17.28 16.59 -6.42
C THR A 162 -17.91 17.34 -7.59
N VAL A 163 -17.87 16.78 -8.82
CA VAL A 163 -18.47 17.43 -10.01
C VAL A 163 -19.98 17.59 -9.85
N ILE A 164 -20.68 16.55 -9.40
CA ILE A 164 -22.13 16.61 -9.17
C ILE A 164 -22.44 17.66 -8.09
N THR A 165 -21.70 17.65 -6.97
CA THR A 165 -21.90 18.60 -5.88
C THR A 165 -21.66 20.04 -6.33
N ALA A 166 -20.58 20.29 -7.08
CA ALA A 166 -20.28 21.62 -7.60
C ALA A 166 -21.34 22.11 -8.60
N GLY A 167 -21.80 21.24 -9.52
CA GLY A 167 -22.87 21.56 -10.46
C GLY A 167 -24.17 21.93 -9.75
N ILE A 168 -24.50 21.23 -8.67
CA ILE A 168 -25.68 21.54 -7.85
C ILE A 168 -25.53 22.91 -7.18
N ILE A 169 -24.40 23.16 -6.50
CA ILE A 169 -24.16 24.45 -5.82
C ILE A 169 -24.27 25.61 -6.82
N LEU A 170 -23.67 25.47 -8.01
CA LEU A 170 -23.77 26.47 -9.07
C LEU A 170 -25.22 26.65 -9.53
N SER A 171 -25.96 25.56 -9.74
CA SER A 171 -27.37 25.65 -10.16
C SER A 171 -28.23 26.43 -9.17
N THR A 172 -28.02 26.25 -7.86
CA THR A 172 -28.72 27.03 -6.83
C THR A 172 -28.35 28.50 -6.77
N ILE A 173 -27.12 28.86 -7.16
CA ILE A 173 -26.68 30.26 -7.17
C ILE A 173 -27.24 31.00 -8.39
N TYR A 174 -27.24 30.35 -9.56
CA TYR A 174 -27.63 30.97 -10.84
C TYR A 174 -29.13 30.83 -11.17
N HIS A 175 -29.82 29.85 -10.58
CA HIS A 175 -31.27 29.67 -10.67
C HIS A 175 -31.88 29.55 -9.27
N PRO A 176 -32.03 30.66 -8.54
CA PRO A 176 -32.62 30.68 -7.20
C PRO A 176 -34.12 30.33 -7.19
#